data_AF-A0A1E8RGI4-F1
#
_entry.id   AF-A0A1E8RGI4-F1
#
_cell.length_a   1.000
_cell.length_b   1.000
_cell.length_c   1.000
_cell.angle_alpha   90.00
_cell.angle_beta   90.00
_cell.angle_gamma   90.00
#
_symmetry.space_group_name_H-M   'P 1'
#
loop_
_entity.id
_entity.type
_entity.pdbx_description
1 polymer ?
#
loop_
_entity_poly.entity_id
_entity_poly.type
_entity_poly.pdbx_seq_one_letter_code
_entity_poly.pdbx_strand_id
1 'polypeptide(L)'
;MERFSILNPNLFEDFLATCDSHLNVVMVKILKGEFYSGDIDIKISLSTVEDEIKIPREGNDFEIKPFVKPIINFSVKSNLKKSFSDKGASDTDNMAIELSDKFIKIGKIDDGQLDFLD
;
A
#
# COMPACT_ATOMS: atom_id res chain seq x y z
N MET A 1 16.62 -9.19 16.37
CA MET A 1 16.03 -9.19 15.02
C MET A 1 16.05 -7.76 14.55
N GLU A 2 16.95 -7.42 13.63
CA GLU A 2 17.03 -6.05 13.10
C GLU A 2 15.78 -5.81 12.24
N ARG A 3 14.92 -4.88 12.66
CA ARG A 3 13.79 -4.45 11.85
C ARG A 3 14.33 -3.72 10.64
N PHE A 4 13.75 -3.98 9.47
CA PHE A 4 13.90 -3.10 8.31
C PHE A 4 13.25 -1.76 8.68
N SER A 5 13.99 -0.92 9.41
CA SER A 5 13.57 0.41 9.78
C SER A 5 13.59 1.23 8.51
N ILE A 6 12.41 1.52 7.98
CA ILE A 6 12.25 2.42 6.85
C ILE A 6 12.63 3.81 7.35
N LEU A 7 13.94 4.13 7.35
CA LEU A 7 14.46 5.46 7.65
C LEU A 7 14.09 6.48 6.56
N ASN A 8 13.50 6.02 5.45
CA ASN A 8 13.07 6.82 4.32
C ASN A 8 11.60 6.47 3.96
N PRO A 9 10.61 6.90 4.76
CA PRO A 9 9.19 6.57 4.55
C PRO A 9 8.69 6.97 3.16
N ASN A 10 9.25 8.03 2.60
CA ASN A 10 8.91 8.56 1.28
C ASN A 10 9.15 7.55 0.14
N LEU A 11 10.02 6.55 0.33
CA LEU A 11 10.23 5.49 -0.67
C LEU A 11 9.00 4.61 -0.90
N PHE A 12 8.02 4.65 0.02
CA PHE A 12 6.81 3.84 -0.03
C PHE A 12 5.54 4.68 -0.15
N GLU A 13 5.63 6.01 -0.29
CA GLU A 13 4.44 6.87 -0.45
C GLU A 13 3.59 6.45 -1.65
N ASP A 14 4.21 6.28 -2.82
CA ASP A 14 3.51 5.83 -4.03
C ASP A 14 2.89 4.44 -3.86
N PHE A 15 3.58 3.55 -3.14
CA PHE A 15 3.08 2.22 -2.83
C PHE A 15 1.83 2.28 -1.95
N LEU A 16 1.88 3.06 -0.86
CA LEU A 16 0.77 3.24 0.07
C LEU A 16 -0.43 3.89 -0.63
N ALA A 17 -0.21 4.94 -1.42
CA ALA A 17 -1.26 5.60 -2.18
C ALA A 17 -1.91 4.65 -3.22
N THR A 18 -1.11 3.80 -3.87
CA THR A 18 -1.61 2.79 -4.81
C THR A 18 -2.45 1.74 -4.08
N CYS A 19 -1.98 1.24 -2.93
CA CYS A 19 -2.73 0.30 -2.10
C CYS A 19 -4.08 0.88 -1.64
N ASP A 20 -4.07 2.11 -1.12
CA ASP A 20 -5.27 2.81 -0.67
C ASP A 20 -6.30 2.96 -1.80
N SER A 21 -5.86 3.37 -2.99
CA SER A 21 -6.73 3.49 -4.17
C SER A 21 -7.39 2.15 -4.55
N HIS A 22 -6.62 1.05 -4.61
CA HIS A 22 -7.18 -0.28 -4.91
C HIS A 22 -8.13 -0.78 -3.83
N LEU A 23 -7.80 -0.55 -2.55
CA LEU A 23 -8.68 -0.84 -1.41
C LEU A 23 -10.01 -0.11 -1.53
N ASN A 24 -9.96 1.20 -1.77
CA ASN A 24 -11.14 2.03 -1.93
C ASN A 24 -12.01 1.53 -3.10
N VAL A 25 -11.43 1.26 -4.27
CA VAL A 25 -12.18 0.76 -5.44
C VAL A 25 -12.88 -0.56 -5.15
N VAL A 26 -12.19 -1.53 -4.54
CA VAL A 26 -12.76 -2.83 -4.21
C VAL A 26 -13.92 -2.66 -3.24
N MET A 27 -13.70 -1.91 -2.16
CA MET A 27 -14.70 -1.71 -1.11
C MET A 27 -15.92 -0.94 -1.61
N VAL A 28 -15.74 0.13 -2.42
CA VAL A 28 -16.87 0.88 -3.02
C VAL A 28 -17.75 -0.05 -3.85
N LYS A 29 -17.14 -0.94 -4.63
CA LYS A 29 -17.87 -1.87 -5.49
C LYS A 29 -18.63 -2.94 -4.71
N ILE A 30 -18.08 -3.39 -3.59
CA ILE A 30 -18.75 -4.32 -2.67
C ILE A 30 -19.93 -3.62 -1.98
N LEU A 31 -19.72 -2.42 -1.43
CA LEU A 31 -20.77 -1.66 -0.71
C LEU A 31 -21.93 -1.23 -1.62
N LYS A 32 -21.66 -0.97 -2.89
CA LYS A 32 -22.69 -0.73 -3.91
C LYS A 32 -23.45 -1.99 -4.35
N GLY A 33 -23.04 -3.17 -3.89
CA GLY A 33 -23.62 -4.46 -4.27
C GLY A 33 -23.28 -4.90 -5.71
N GLU A 34 -22.30 -4.27 -6.37
CA GLU A 34 -21.88 -4.65 -7.73
C GLU A 34 -21.16 -6.02 -7.73
N PHE A 35 -20.49 -6.34 -6.62
CA PHE A 35 -19.75 -7.57 -6.37
C PHE A 35 -19.96 -8.00 -4.91
N TYR A 36 -19.81 -9.29 -4.61
CA TYR A 36 -19.95 -9.79 -3.24
C TYR A 36 -18.63 -9.78 -2.46
N SER A 37 -17.50 -9.87 -3.17
CA SER A 37 -16.18 -9.81 -2.56
C SER A 37 -15.12 -9.37 -3.55
N GLY A 38 -13.94 -9.05 -3.02
CA GLY A 38 -12.75 -8.80 -3.79
C GLY A 38 -11.50 -9.10 -2.99
N ASP A 39 -10.42 -9.39 -3.72
CA ASP A 39 -9.11 -9.72 -3.18
C ASP A 39 -8.11 -8.66 -3.67
N ILE A 40 -7.14 -8.30 -2.84
CA ILE A 40 -6.04 -7.40 -3.21
C ILE A 40 -4.72 -8.14 -3.04
N ASP A 41 -4.04 -8.33 -4.16
CA ASP A 41 -2.75 -9.00 -4.25
C ASP A 41 -1.64 -7.95 -4.33
N ILE A 42 -0.76 -7.94 -3.33
CA ILE A 42 0.41 -7.07 -3.28
C ILE A 42 1.65 -7.89 -3.53
N LYS A 43 2.46 -7.47 -4.51
CA LYS A 43 3.78 -8.04 -4.76
C LYS A 43 4.85 -6.96 -4.66
N ILE A 44 5.82 -7.16 -3.78
CA ILE A 44 6.99 -6.31 -3.61
C ILE A 44 8.23 -7.12 -4.01
N SER A 45 9.05 -6.56 -4.90
CA SER A 45 10.30 -7.16 -5.36
C SER A 45 11.46 -6.24 -4.96
N LEU A 46 12.44 -6.80 -4.26
CA LEU A 46 13.64 -6.09 -3.82
C LEU A 46 14.85 -6.65 -4.54
N SER A 47 15.66 -5.79 -5.14
CA SER A 47 16.93 -6.16 -5.75
C SER A 47 17.95 -5.03 -5.61
N THR A 48 19.17 -5.27 -6.08
CA THR A 48 20.25 -4.28 -6.11
C THR A 48 20.96 -4.28 -7.44
N VAL A 49 21.55 -3.16 -7.82
CA VAL A 49 22.45 -3.04 -8.97
C VAL A 49 23.70 -2.26 -8.56
N GLU A 50 24.85 -2.63 -9.10
CA GLU A 50 26.07 -1.83 -8.97
C GLU A 50 25.98 -0.62 -9.92
N ASP A 51 26.34 0.56 -9.41
CA ASP A 51 26.29 1.81 -10.15
C ASP A 51 27.49 2.69 -9.76
N GLU A 52 27.77 3.73 -10.54
CA GLU A 52 28.93 4.60 -10.34
C GLU A 52 28.51 6.07 -10.30
N ILE A 53 29.05 6.83 -9.34
CA ILE A 53 28.84 8.28 -9.25
C ILE A 53 30.13 9.03 -9.56
N LYS A 54 30.02 10.07 -10.38
CA LYS A 54 31.10 11.02 -10.68
C LYS A 54 31.08 12.16 -9.68
N ILE A 55 32.15 12.30 -8.91
CA ILE A 55 32.33 13.36 -7.93
C ILE A 55 33.33 14.38 -8.50
N PRO A 56 32.93 15.62 -8.77
CA PRO A 56 33.83 16.65 -9.28
C PRO A 56 35.00 16.93 -8.33
N ARG A 57 36.18 17.16 -8.90
CA ARG A 57 37.38 17.63 -8.21
C ARG A 57 37.84 18.98 -8.78
N GLU A 58 38.79 19.63 -8.11
CA GLU A 58 39.37 20.88 -8.61
C GLU A 58 40.01 20.69 -9.98
N GLY A 59 39.76 21.64 -10.89
CA GLY A 59 40.36 21.68 -12.22
C GLY A 59 39.96 20.52 -13.13
N ASN A 60 38.78 20.56 -13.74
CA ASN A 60 38.30 19.62 -14.78
C ASN A 60 38.51 18.10 -14.50
N ASP A 61 38.77 17.71 -13.25
CA ASP A 61 39.02 16.34 -12.81
C ASP A 61 37.77 15.77 -12.10
N PHE A 62 37.65 14.44 -12.06
CA PHE A 62 36.54 13.73 -11.43
C PHE A 62 37.01 12.43 -10.78
N GLU A 63 36.44 12.10 -9.61
CA GLU A 63 36.56 10.79 -8.99
C GLU A 63 35.33 9.93 -9.33
N ILE A 64 35.56 8.67 -9.70
CA ILE A 64 34.48 7.69 -9.90
C ILE A 64 34.43 6.80 -8.66
N LYS A 65 33.27 6.73 -8.00
CA LYS A 65 33.03 5.83 -6.87
C LYS A 65 31.94 4.81 -7.19
N PRO A 66 32.20 3.50 -7.05
CA PRO A 66 31.15 2.50 -7.16
C PRO A 66 30.26 2.53 -5.91
N PHE A 67 28.98 2.25 -6.09
CA PHE A 67 28.02 2.06 -5.00
C PHE A 67 26.97 1.03 -5.38
N VAL A 68 26.28 0.50 -4.37
CA VAL A 68 25.18 -0.44 -4.58
C VAL A 68 23.87 0.34 -4.49
N LYS A 69 23.13 0.38 -5.60
CA LYS A 69 21.83 1.04 -5.70
C LYS A 69 20.71 0.03 -5.41
N PRO A 70 19.85 0.27 -4.42
CA PRO A 70 18.67 -0.56 -4.21
C PRO A 70 17.62 -0.30 -5.29
N ILE A 71 16.92 -1.35 -5.69
CA ILE A 71 15.77 -1.30 -6.59
C ILE A 71 14.59 -1.92 -5.84
N ILE A 72 13.53 -1.13 -5.68
CA ILE A 72 12.28 -1.54 -5.03
C ILE A 72 11.18 -1.41 -6.08
N ASN A 73 10.66 -2.54 -6.54
CA ASN A 73 9.53 -2.58 -7.47
C ASN A 73 8.31 -3.13 -6.75
N PHE A 74 7.14 -2.57 -7.01
CA PHE A 74 5.89 -3.08 -6.47
C PHE A 74 4.80 -3.19 -7.55
N SER A 75 3.85 -4.09 -7.33
CA SER A 75 2.63 -4.16 -8.12
C SER A 75 1.46 -4.49 -7.21
N VAL A 76 0.38 -3.74 -7.34
CA VAL A 76 -0.89 -3.98 -6.66
C VAL A 76 -1.91 -4.44 -7.72
N LYS A 77 -2.62 -5.52 -7.43
CA LYS A 77 -3.71 -6.02 -8.28
C LYS A 77 -4.93 -6.25 -7.44
N SER A 78 -6.10 -5.92 -7.98
CA SER A 78 -7.39 -6.17 -7.33
C SER A 78 -8.25 -7.07 -8.22
N ASN A 79 -8.85 -8.09 -7.60
CA ASN A 79 -9.77 -9.01 -8.25
C ASN A 79 -11.14 -8.89 -7.59
N LEU A 80 -12.22 -8.96 -8.36
CA LEU A 80 -13.59 -8.84 -7.86
C LEU A 80 -14.41 -10.06 -8.26
N LYS A 81 -15.26 -10.55 -7.36
CA LYS A 81 -16.04 -11.78 -7.55
C LYS A 81 -17.53 -11.51 -7.37
N LYS A 82 -18.32 -11.94 -8.37
CA LYS A 82 -19.80 -11.92 -8.36
C LYS A 82 -20.42 -13.17 -7.72
N SER A 83 -19.61 -14.07 -7.18
CA SER A 83 -20.04 -15.19 -6.35
C SER A 83 -19.04 -15.40 -5.23
N PHE A 84 -19.54 -15.67 -4.03
CA PHE A 84 -18.73 -15.87 -2.84
C PHE A 84 -18.49 -17.36 -2.62
N SER A 85 -17.26 -17.75 -2.33
CA SER A 85 -16.91 -19.09 -1.84
C SER A 85 -16.18 -18.93 -0.51
N ASP A 86 -16.73 -19.49 0.56
CA ASP A 86 -16.19 -19.34 1.92
C ASP A 86 -14.73 -19.83 2.03
N LYS A 87 -13.87 -18.93 2.49
CA LYS A 87 -12.64 -19.26 3.22
C LYS A 87 -12.52 -18.25 4.38
N GLY A 88 -12.23 -18.77 5.57
CA GLY A 88 -12.46 -18.11 6.86
C GLY A 88 -12.08 -16.63 6.94
N ALA A 89 -12.96 -15.85 7.58
CA ALA A 89 -12.79 -14.44 7.89
C ALA A 89 -12.26 -14.25 9.32
N SER A 90 -11.60 -13.12 9.57
CA SER A 90 -11.39 -12.63 10.94
C SER A 90 -12.63 -11.88 11.42
N ASP A 91 -12.93 -11.96 12.72
CA ASP A 91 -13.98 -11.14 13.34
C ASP A 91 -13.62 -9.66 13.24
N THR A 92 -14.48 -8.89 12.59
CA THR A 92 -14.47 -7.42 12.58
C THR A 92 -15.53 -6.87 13.53
N ASP A 93 -15.70 -7.53 14.68
CA ASP A 93 -16.65 -7.10 15.71
C ASP A 93 -16.34 -5.65 16.13
N ASN A 94 -17.40 -4.85 16.23
CA ASN A 94 -17.36 -3.42 16.55
C ASN A 94 -16.61 -2.55 15.53
N MET A 95 -16.53 -2.95 14.26
CA MET A 95 -16.11 -2.07 13.17
C MET A 95 -17.29 -1.70 12.27
N ALA A 96 -17.35 -0.45 11.85
CA ALA A 96 -18.35 0.07 10.93
C ALA A 96 -17.67 0.69 9.70
N ILE A 97 -18.37 0.61 8.57
CA ILE A 97 -17.93 1.22 7.33
C ILE A 97 -18.94 2.31 6.97
N GLU A 98 -18.45 3.54 6.79
CA GLU A 98 -19.20 4.64 6.20
C GLU A 98 -18.75 4.86 4.77
N LEU A 99 -19.73 4.86 3.86
CA LEU A 99 -19.53 5.22 2.47
C LEU A 99 -19.91 6.69 2.27
N SER A 100 -18.95 7.52 1.93
CA SER A 100 -19.21 8.88 1.41
C SER A 100 -19.09 8.90 -0.12
N ASP A 101 -19.53 9.99 -0.75
CA ASP A 101 -19.38 10.18 -2.20
C ASP A 101 -17.92 10.22 -2.68
N LYS A 102 -16.94 10.43 -1.78
CA LYS A 102 -15.53 10.66 -2.12
C LYS A 102 -14.56 9.63 -1.55
N PHE A 103 -14.88 9.02 -0.42
CA PHE A 103 -13.99 8.10 0.30
C PHE A 103 -14.77 7.14 1.19
N ILE A 104 -14.12 6.04 1.57
CA ILE A 104 -14.61 5.09 2.56
C ILE A 104 -13.91 5.35 3.88
N LYS A 105 -14.68 5.42 4.98
CA LYS A 105 -14.14 5.46 6.34
C LYS A 105 -14.44 4.14 7.04
N ILE A 106 -13.42 3.59 7.70
CA ILE A 106 -13.56 2.43 8.59
C ILE A 106 -13.35 2.95 10.01
N GLY A 107 -14.38 2.86 10.85
CA GLY A 107 -14.38 3.35 12.22
C GLY A 107 -14.70 2.24 13.22
N LYS A 108 -14.40 2.48 14.49
CA LYS A 108 -14.85 1.61 15.58
C LYS A 108 -16.23 2.04 16.05
N ILE A 109 -17.01 1.07 16.54
CA ILE A 109 -18.26 1.30 17.26
C ILE A 109 -17.92 1.23 18.75
N ASP A 110 -17.80 2.38 19.40
CA ASP A 110 -17.63 2.47 20.86
C ASP A 110 -18.92 3.04 21.47
N ASP A 111 -19.52 2.33 22.43
CA ASP A 111 -20.74 2.72 23.14
C ASP A 111 -21.92 3.20 22.25
N GLY A 112 -22.06 2.61 21.06
CA GLY A 112 -23.13 2.93 20.10
C GLY A 112 -22.91 4.24 19.32
N GLN A 113 -21.75 4.87 19.46
CA GLN A 113 -21.32 6.00 18.63
C GLN A 113 -20.25 5.54 17.64
N LEU A 114 -20.33 6.06 16.41
CA LEU A 114 -19.34 5.81 15.37
C LEU A 114 -18.17 6.76 15.58
N ASP A 115 -17.02 6.22 15.96
CA ASP A 115 -15.78 7.00 16.04
C ASP A 115 -14.95 6.74 14.78
N PHE A 116 -14.95 7.73 13.88
CA PHE A 116 -14.15 7.70 12.67
C PHE A 116 -12.84 8.40 12.99
N LEU A 117 -11.74 7.66 12.96
CA LEU A 117 -10.40 8.25 13.07
C LEU A 117 -10.23 9.27 11.92
N ASP A 118 -9.97 10.53 12.29
CA ASP A 118 -9.65 11.64 11.37
C ASP A 118 -8.24 11.52 10.79
#